data_AF-A0A7X7D5A5-F1
#
_entry.id   AF-A0A7X7D5A5-F1
#
_cell.length_a   1.000
_cell.length_b   1.000
_cell.length_c   1.000
_cell.angle_alpha   90.00
_cell.angle_beta   90.00
_cell.angle_gamma   90.00
#
_symmetry.space_group_name_H-M   'P 1'
#
loop_
_entity.id
_entity.type
_entity.pdbx_description
1 polymer ?
#
loop_
_entity_poly.entity_id
_entity_poly.type
_entity_poly.pdbx_seq_one_letter_code
_entity_poly.pdbx_strand_id
1 'polypeptide(L)'
;EIVVANPSAGAVEVTVTELVDGSQVEVAEAKVTVPARGRVTLDLSTMVDAPSAVLIEGRGPLVVSRTLWATEERGTSVDLATPLPDQVVPLPSR
;
A
#
# COMPACT_ATOMS: atom_id res chain seq x y z
N GLU A 1 -10.76 3.69 -0.17
CA GLU A 1 -10.21 2.41 0.33
C GLU A 1 -8.88 2.11 -0.35
N ILE A 2 -8.00 1.38 0.33
CA ILE A 2 -6.78 0.82 -0.26
C ILE A 2 -6.83 -0.70 -0.14
N VAL A 3 -6.46 -1.42 -1.18
CA VAL A 3 -6.30 -2.88 -1.15
C VAL A 3 -4.81 -3.20 -1.19
N VAL A 4 -4.35 -3.98 -0.22
CA VAL A 4 -2.97 -4.48 -0.15
C VAL A 4 -3.00 -6.00 -0.33
N ALA A 5 -2.35 -6.49 -1.37
CA ALA A 5 -2.20 -7.91 -1.66
C ALA A 5 -0.76 -8.36 -1.45
N ASN A 6 -0.61 -9.53 -0.82
CA ASN A 6 0.67 -10.16 -0.55
C ASN A 6 0.81 -11.40 -1.45
N PRO A 7 1.58 -11.31 -2.55
CA PRO A 7 1.84 -12.46 -3.40
C PRO A 7 2.86 -13.43 -2.78
N SER A 8 3.44 -13.15 -1.63
CA SER A 8 4.50 -13.98 -1.03
C SER A 8 3.96 -15.25 -0.39
N ALA A 9 4.85 -16.23 -0.16
CA ALA A 9 4.52 -17.47 0.55
C ALA A 9 4.50 -17.32 2.08
N GLY A 10 5.02 -16.21 2.62
CA GLY A 10 4.92 -15.84 4.03
C GLY A 10 3.98 -14.66 4.23
N ALA A 11 3.46 -14.49 5.45
CA ALA A 11 2.73 -13.29 5.83
C ALA A 11 3.68 -12.08 5.84
N VAL A 12 3.15 -10.89 5.51
CA VAL A 12 3.90 -9.64 5.47
C VAL A 12 3.26 -8.66 6.44
N GLU A 13 4.07 -8.09 7.32
CA GLU A 13 3.69 -6.93 8.13
C GLU A 13 3.79 -5.68 7.26
N VAL A 14 2.70 -4.90 7.25
CA VAL A 14 2.55 -3.67 6.49
C VAL A 14 2.38 -2.52 7.46
N THR A 15 3.16 -1.46 7.27
CA THR A 15 3.04 -0.18 7.98
C THR A 15 2.39 0.86 7.08
N VAL A 16 1.46 1.63 7.63
CA VAL A 16 0.81 2.77 6.96
C VAL A 16 1.20 4.06 7.65
N THR A 17 1.75 5.00 6.88
CA THR A 17 2.18 6.31 7.36
C THR A 17 1.47 7.39 6.58
N GLU A 18 0.91 8.38 7.26
CA GLU A 18 0.32 9.56 6.64
C GLU A 18 1.40 10.62 6.38
N LEU A 19 1.31 11.29 5.23
CA LEU A 19 2.20 12.39 4.85
C LEU A 19 1.44 13.72 5.00
N VAL A 20 1.61 14.39 6.15
CA VAL A 20 0.89 15.62 6.53
C VAL A 20 1.87 16.78 6.65
N ASP A 21 1.65 17.87 5.91
CA ASP A 21 2.42 19.12 6.01
C ASP A 21 3.96 18.93 6.01
N GLY A 22 4.45 18.00 5.17
CA GLY A 22 5.88 17.67 5.07
C GLY A 22 6.42 16.77 6.19
N SER A 23 5.55 16.28 7.06
CA SER A 23 5.87 15.36 8.16
C SER A 23 5.28 13.97 7.90
N GLN A 24 5.92 12.96 8.49
CA GLN A 24 5.42 11.58 8.51
C GLN A 24 4.74 11.33 9.85
N VAL A 25 3.47 10.95 9.82
CA VAL A 25 2.68 10.63 11.00
C VAL A 25 2.27 9.17 10.91
N GLU A 26 2.70 8.36 11.88
CA GLU A 26 2.24 6.97 11.96
C GLU A 26 0.75 6.97 12.30
N VAL A 27 -0.03 6.27 11.48
CA VAL A 27 -1.48 6.23 11.66
C VAL A 27 -1.81 5.26 12.80
N ALA A 28 -2.84 5.55 13.61
CA ALA A 28 -3.29 4.58 14.60
C ALA A 28 -3.71 3.27 13.89
N GLU A 29 -3.36 2.11 14.43
CA GLU A 29 -3.56 0.79 13.78
C GLU A 29 -2.73 0.56 12.49
N ALA A 30 -1.66 1.35 12.27
CA ALA A 30 -0.79 1.30 11.09
C ALA A 30 -0.16 -0.06 10.78
N LYS A 31 -0.21 -1.06 11.67
CA LYS A 31 0.42 -2.36 11.46
C LYS A 31 -0.61 -3.41 11.12
N VAL A 32 -0.66 -3.78 9.85
CA VAL A 32 -1.57 -4.81 9.34
C VAL A 32 -0.77 -6.01 8.86
N THR A 33 -1.15 -7.20 9.33
CA THR A 33 -0.59 -8.44 8.79
C THR A 33 -1.40 -8.86 7.57
N VAL A 34 -0.74 -8.91 6.40
CA VAL A 34 -1.34 -9.46 5.19
C VAL A 34 -0.94 -10.93 5.06
N PRO A 35 -1.89 -11.88 5.12
CA PRO A 35 -1.58 -13.30 5.08
C PRO A 35 -0.91 -13.69 3.75
N ALA A 36 -0.15 -14.79 3.78
CA ALA A 36 0.48 -15.35 2.58
C ALA A 36 -0.56 -15.59 1.48
N ARG A 37 -0.23 -15.20 0.23
CA ARG A 37 -1.12 -15.29 -0.94
C ARG A 37 -2.51 -14.63 -0.72
N GLY A 38 -2.60 -13.69 0.21
CA GLY A 38 -3.85 -13.06 0.61
C GLY A 38 -3.90 -11.57 0.29
N ARG A 39 -4.98 -10.94 0.72
CA ARG A 39 -5.17 -9.48 0.64
C ARG A 39 -5.94 -8.96 1.84
N VAL A 40 -5.77 -7.68 2.12
CA VAL A 40 -6.55 -6.92 3.10
C VAL A 40 -7.03 -5.63 2.46
N THR A 41 -8.19 -5.15 2.90
CA THR A 41 -8.69 -3.82 2.55
C THR A 41 -8.50 -2.91 3.75
N LEU A 42 -7.85 -1.79 3.53
CA LEU A 42 -7.65 -0.71 4.49
C LEU A 42 -8.68 0.37 4.21
N ASP A 43 -9.54 0.63 5.19
CA ASP A 43 -10.44 1.77 5.15
C ASP A 43 -9.71 2.99 5.71
N LEU A 44 -9.27 3.88 4.82
CA LEU A 44 -8.60 5.10 5.23
C LEU A 44 -9.56 6.11 5.90
N SER A 45 -10.87 6.02 5.67
CA SER A 45 -11.82 6.98 6.23
C SER A 45 -11.93 6.89 7.76
N THR A 46 -11.59 5.74 8.32
CA THR A 46 -11.52 5.52 9.76
C THR A 46 -10.13 5.82 10.33
N MET A 47 -9.15 6.08 9.48
CA MET A 47 -7.73 6.15 9.83
C MET A 47 -7.14 7.55 9.66
N VAL A 48 -7.68 8.39 8.76
CA VAL A 48 -7.21 9.77 8.52
C VAL A 48 -8.36 10.77 8.52
N ASP A 49 -8.14 11.94 9.10
CA ASP A 49 -9.18 12.98 9.27
C ASP A 49 -9.51 13.73 7.95
N ALA A 50 -8.64 13.62 6.94
CA ALA A 50 -8.79 14.30 5.66
C ALA A 50 -8.20 13.46 4.50
N PRO A 51 -8.56 13.75 3.24
CA PRO A 51 -7.91 13.14 2.07
C PRO A 51 -6.40 13.42 2.09
N SER A 52 -5.61 12.38 2.35
CA SER A 52 -4.17 12.50 2.55
C SER A 52 -3.38 11.54 1.66
N ALA A 53 -2.10 11.87 1.48
CA ALA A 53 -1.16 10.96 0.85
C ALA A 53 -0.66 9.99 1.92
N VAL A 54 -0.65 8.70 1.59
CA VAL A 54 -0.15 7.66 2.49
C VAL A 54 1.05 6.94 1.87
N LEU A 55 2.00 6.61 2.72
CA LEU A 55 3.10 5.71 2.43
C LEU A 55 2.75 4.32 2.98
N ILE A 56 2.87 3.30 2.13
CA ILE A 56 2.67 1.90 2.51
C ILE A 56 3.99 1.18 2.37
N GLU A 57 4.47 0.62 3.47
CA GLU A 57 5.72 -0.12 3.53
C GLU A 57 5.46 -1.53 4.03
N GLY A 58 6.19 -2.51 3.49
CA GLY A 58 6.19 -3.85 4.05
C GLY A 58 7.50 -4.57 3.78
N ARG A 59 7.80 -5.55 4.63
CA ARG A 59 9.03 -6.34 4.55
C ARG A 59 8.88 -7.51 3.57
N GLY A 60 8.53 -7.21 2.32
CA GLY A 60 8.36 -8.18 1.23
C GLY A 60 7.60 -7.61 0.03
N PRO A 61 7.48 -8.39 -1.06
CA PRO A 61 6.63 -8.04 -2.20
C PRO A 61 5.20 -7.70 -1.78
N LEU A 62 4.70 -6.55 -2.25
CA LEU A 62 3.33 -6.10 -2.07
C LEU A 62 2.78 -5.58 -3.39
N VAL A 63 1.48 -5.76 -3.59
CA VAL A 63 0.70 -5.07 -4.62
C VAL A 63 -0.28 -4.17 -3.91
N VAL A 64 -0.25 -2.88 -4.22
CA VAL A 64 -1.11 -1.86 -3.61
C VAL A 64 -1.97 -1.25 -4.69
N SER A 65 -3.29 -1.20 -4.44
CA SER A 65 -4.25 -0.52 -5.29
C SER A 65 -5.08 0.46 -4.46
N ARG A 66 -5.40 1.62 -5.03
CA ARG A 66 -6.22 2.63 -4.38
C ARG A 66 -7.49 2.83 -5.18
N THR A 67 -8.62 2.44 -4.61
CA THR A 67 -9.92 2.66 -5.24
C THR A 67 -10.33 4.11 -5.01
N LEU A 68 -10.38 4.89 -6.09
CA LEU A 68 -10.93 6.24 -6.11
C LEU A 68 -12.34 6.22 -6.70
N TRP A 69 -13.32 6.65 -5.90
CA TRP A 69 -14.67 6.92 -6.37
C TRP A 69 -14.85 8.43 -6.39
N ALA A 70 -15.23 9.01 -7.53
CA ALA A 70 -15.69 10.39 -7.55
C ALA A 70 -17.15 10.42 -7.12
N THR A 71 -17.49 11.35 -6.23
CA THR A 71 -18.81 11.47 -5.62
C THR A 71 -19.74 12.41 -6.40
N GLU A 72 -19.18 13.26 -7.27
CA GLU A 72 -19.94 14.30 -7.99
C GLU A 72 -19.73 14.26 -9.51
N GLU A 73 -18.67 13.61 -10.00
CA GLU A 73 -18.36 13.45 -11.43
C GLU A 73 -17.82 12.05 -11.76
N ARG A 74 -17.44 11.79 -13.02
CA ARG A 74 -16.84 10.50 -13.44
C ARG A 74 -15.47 10.33 -12.77
N GLY A 75 -15.34 9.31 -11.91
CA GLY A 75 -14.10 9.04 -11.20
C GLY A 75 -12.99 8.51 -12.10
N THR A 76 -11.76 8.92 -11.82
CA THR A 76 -10.55 8.39 -12.47
C THR A 76 -9.73 7.66 -11.41
N SER A 77 -9.48 6.35 -11.60
CA SER A 77 -8.55 5.59 -10.76
C SER A 77 -7.20 5.52 -11.48
N VAL A 78 -6.12 5.75 -10.74
CA VAL A 78 -4.76 5.57 -11.24
C VAL A 78 -4.06 4.61 -10.30
N ASP A 79 -3.81 3.40 -10.80
CA ASP A 79 -3.07 2.36 -10.10
C ASP A 79 -1.67 2.25 -10.73
N LEU A 80 -0.64 2.51 -9.94
CA LEU A 80 0.76 2.36 -10.34
C LEU A 80 1.35 1.19 -9.57
N ALA A 81 1.61 0.08 -10.26
CA ALA A 81 2.41 -1.02 -9.76
C ALA A 81 3.74 -1.04 -10.52
N THR A 82 4.86 -1.11 -9.80
CA THR A 82 6.14 -1.47 -10.39
C THR A 82 6.10 -2.99 -10.61
N PRO A 83 6.22 -3.51 -11.85
CA PRO A 83 6.30 -4.94 -12.04
C PRO A 83 7.55 -5.46 -11.31
N LEU A 84 7.36 -6.41 -10.39
CA LEU A 84 8.46 -7.23 -9.92
C LEU A 84 8.90 -8.10 -11.11
N PRO A 85 10.16 -8.01 -11.57
CA PRO A 85 10.63 -8.91 -12.60
C PRO A 85 10.65 -10.34 -12.05
N ASP A 86 10.14 -11.30 -12.83
CA ASP A 86 10.14 -12.74 -12.48
C ASP A 86 11.56 -13.30 -12.29
N GLN A 87 12.58 -12.57 -12.77
CA GLN A 87 13.99 -12.81 -12.52
C GLN A 87 14.71 -11.52 -12.11
N VAL A 88 15.27 -11.53 -10.90
CA VAL A 88 16.25 -10.52 -10.48
C VAL A 88 17.61 -10.95 -11.01
N VAL A 89 18.14 -10.24 -12.02
CA VAL A 89 19.52 -10.42 -12.48
C VAL A 89 20.44 -9.86 -11.38
N PRO A 90 21.38 -10.66 -10.83
CA PRO A 90 22.35 -10.15 -9.88
C PRO A 90 23.17 -9.01 -10.48
N LEU A 91 23.37 -7.93 -9.73
CA LEU A 91 24.29 -6.87 -10.15
C LEU A 91 25.70 -7.47 -10.26
N PRO A 92 26.46 -7.12 -11.32
CA PRO A 92 27.81 -7.65 -11.50
C PRO A 92 28.66 -7.32 -10.26
N SER A 93 29.27 -8.35 -9.68
CA SER A 93 30.25 -8.20 -8.61
C SER A 93 31.42 -7.40 -9.17
N ARG A 94 31.71 -6.26 -8.53
CA ARG A 94 32.94 -5.52 -8.77
C ARG A 94 34.11 -6.20 -8.08
#